data_AF-A0AAU5JNB0-F1
#
_entry.id   AF-A0AAU5JNB0-F1
#
_cell.length_a   1.000
_cell.length_b   1.000
_cell.length_c   1.000
_cell.angle_alpha   90.00
_cell.angle_beta   90.00
_cell.angle_gamma   90.00
#
_symmetry.space_group_name_H-M   'P 1'
#
loop_
_entity.id
_entity.type
_entity.pdbx_description
1 polymer ?
#
loop_
_entity_poly.entity_id
_entity_poly.type
_entity_poly.pdbx_seq_one_letter_code
_entity_poly.pdbx_strand_id
1 'polypeptide(L)'
;MNRSLAALSVLGAAGLLLPVAPLAASAAPAAQAVPVLNGDFADPVMRGDGPTTVGIDNWTGLNQRYSPTASGRTDGSHAVALQKDGNTLQQRLRGVRAGARVTVSYEDSPAVSKECTGEQVVNGQPYAVTGSGGPVREVTTAGDPDRAKGRPGTGQWTARSYEFTAGENEPLLTFTTRVTDSRTHVTCSPMIARIRAVEVPPALDKTVDKTALGTSEAYKGNERESTLHNAAAACNGENACTFRPDTRMSFRYYDRARVVGEAYVNCTRNTLEHSRRLSYSERGHDSIAQTYAAANLPLNEVAKLPTSGVRVEDEKRVKERPMATQLSLAYEKGWQRPWQWFSSDERTVVEKIQPGEVSWVELQPSRERVEGWFVSKKDDYRLHAVIDGPSRAVPDRLLQRTGPMSEAEKQRCAAARPMTTTPVGADAPASTSDKGLLRTSAPAAPGARSVDRSVPLG
;
A
#
# COMPACT_ATOMS: atom_id res chain seq x y z
N MET A 1 17.88 28.75 -67.10
CA MET A 1 18.89 29.78 -66.79
C MET A 1 19.56 29.40 -65.49
N ASN A 2 20.86 29.12 -65.58
CA ASN A 2 21.78 28.84 -64.49
C ASN A 2 21.79 29.97 -63.46
N ARG A 3 21.97 29.61 -62.18
CA ARG A 3 22.96 30.25 -61.30
C ARG A 3 23.28 29.35 -60.11
N SER A 4 24.42 28.69 -60.22
CA SER A 4 25.24 28.16 -59.13
C SER A 4 25.80 29.29 -58.26
N LEU A 5 26.13 28.98 -57.01
CA LEU A 5 27.16 29.55 -56.09
C LEU A 5 26.67 29.23 -54.65
N ALA A 6 27.45 28.82 -53.66
CA ALA A 6 28.82 28.34 -53.54
C ALA A 6 28.89 27.59 -52.20
N ALA A 7 29.64 26.49 -52.13
CA ALA A 7 29.90 25.76 -50.90
C ALA A 7 30.92 26.53 -50.04
N LEU A 8 30.65 26.63 -48.74
CA LEU A 8 31.64 26.98 -47.73
C LEU A 8 31.43 26.07 -46.52
N SER A 9 32.26 25.05 -46.46
CA SER A 9 32.42 24.08 -45.39
C SER A 9 33.17 24.70 -44.21
N VAL A 10 32.52 24.77 -43.05
CA VAL A 10 33.16 25.03 -41.76
C VAL A 10 33.00 23.78 -40.89
N LEU A 11 34.12 23.07 -40.71
CA LEU A 11 34.30 22.01 -39.71
C LEU A 11 34.36 22.67 -38.33
N GLY A 12 33.27 22.62 -37.57
CA GLY A 12 33.21 22.98 -36.16
C GLY A 12 32.99 21.74 -35.31
N ALA A 13 33.98 21.40 -34.47
CA ALA A 13 33.95 20.27 -33.55
C ALA A 13 32.75 20.38 -32.58
N ALA A 14 31.73 19.54 -32.78
CA ALA A 14 30.66 19.36 -31.81
C ALA A 14 31.13 18.39 -30.72
N GLY A 15 31.54 18.95 -29.58
CA GLY A 15 31.75 18.19 -28.35
C GLY A 15 30.46 17.47 -27.94
N LEU A 16 30.61 16.20 -27.58
CA LEU A 16 29.57 15.36 -26.96
C LEU A 16 29.11 15.97 -25.64
N LEU A 17 28.09 16.83 -25.70
CA LEU A 17 27.27 17.16 -24.53
C LEU A 17 26.30 16.00 -24.33
N LEU A 18 26.62 15.16 -23.34
CA LEU A 18 25.67 14.21 -22.76
C LEU A 18 24.38 14.96 -22.41
N PRO A 19 23.19 14.50 -22.85
CA PRO A 19 21.94 15.05 -22.35
C PRO A 19 21.84 14.65 -20.87
N VAL A 20 22.08 15.62 -20.00
CA VAL A 20 21.64 15.55 -18.61
C VAL A 20 20.11 15.46 -18.68
N ALA A 21 19.59 14.24 -18.58
CA ALA A 21 18.16 14.03 -18.44
C ALA A 21 17.71 14.87 -17.24
N PRO A 22 16.70 15.75 -17.40
CA PRO A 22 16.18 16.46 -16.24
C PRO A 22 15.68 15.39 -15.28
N LEU A 23 16.21 15.41 -14.05
CA LEU A 23 15.56 14.79 -12.91
C LEU A 23 14.12 15.27 -12.96
N ALA A 24 13.20 14.37 -13.31
CA ALA A 24 11.79 14.66 -13.26
C ALA A 24 11.48 15.03 -11.81
N ALA A 25 11.37 16.33 -11.56
CA ALA A 25 10.79 16.84 -10.33
C ALA A 25 9.43 16.17 -10.24
N SER A 26 9.28 15.26 -9.27
CA SER A 26 8.00 14.63 -9.00
C SER A 26 7.04 15.76 -8.66
N ALA A 27 6.17 16.12 -9.61
CA ALA A 27 5.15 17.13 -9.41
C ALA A 27 4.40 16.76 -8.12
N ALA A 28 4.21 17.74 -7.24
CA ALA A 28 3.42 17.54 -6.03
C ALA A 28 2.04 17.00 -6.45
N PRO A 29 1.53 15.95 -5.77
CA PRO A 29 0.24 15.39 -6.13
C PRO A 29 -0.83 16.49 -6.11
N ALA A 30 -1.60 16.58 -7.20
CA ALA A 30 -2.65 17.58 -7.35
C ALA A 30 -3.84 17.25 -6.44
N ALA A 31 -4.57 18.29 -6.02
CA ALA A 31 -5.83 18.11 -5.31
C ALA A 31 -6.86 17.45 -6.23
N GLN A 32 -7.61 16.49 -5.70
CA GLN A 32 -8.64 15.76 -6.42
C GLN A 32 -9.91 15.60 -5.58
N ALA A 33 -11.04 15.50 -6.26
CA ALA A 33 -12.33 15.32 -5.60
C ALA A 33 -12.42 13.94 -4.92
N VAL A 34 -12.92 13.94 -3.69
CA VAL A 34 -13.25 12.73 -2.93
C VAL A 34 -14.77 12.54 -2.99
N PRO A 35 -15.26 11.35 -3.40
CA PRO A 35 -16.69 11.09 -3.41
C PRO A 35 -17.24 11.03 -1.98
N VAL A 36 -17.99 12.06 -1.60
CA VAL A 36 -18.85 12.06 -0.40
C VAL A 36 -20.20 11.49 -0.81
N LEU A 37 -20.51 10.27 -0.39
CA LEU A 37 -21.72 9.59 -0.81
C LEU A 37 -22.93 10.27 -0.16
N ASN A 38 -23.92 10.67 -0.96
CA ASN A 38 -25.11 11.34 -0.46
C ASN A 38 -24.79 12.55 0.46
N GLY A 39 -23.76 13.34 0.12
CA GLY A 39 -23.36 14.53 0.88
C GLY A 39 -24.39 15.67 0.85
N ASP A 40 -25.40 15.57 -0.01
CA ASP A 40 -26.57 16.47 -0.07
C ASP A 40 -27.77 15.93 0.68
N PHE A 41 -27.69 14.71 1.22
CA PHE A 41 -28.73 14.05 2.00
C PHE A 41 -30.07 13.86 1.27
N ALA A 42 -30.06 13.89 -0.06
CA ALA A 42 -31.26 13.71 -0.88
C ALA A 42 -31.81 12.28 -0.82
N ASP A 43 -30.95 11.28 -0.57
CA ASP A 43 -31.33 9.87 -0.61
C ASP A 43 -31.52 9.27 0.80
N PRO A 44 -32.52 8.40 1.00
CA PRO A 44 -33.59 8.06 0.04
C PRO A 44 -34.57 9.23 -0.13
N VAL A 45 -35.27 9.34 -1.26
CA VAL A 45 -36.21 10.46 -1.52
C VAL A 45 -37.20 10.63 -0.37
N MET A 46 -37.28 11.86 0.19
CA MET A 46 -38.20 12.18 1.27
C MET A 46 -39.66 12.19 0.78
N ARG A 47 -40.56 11.59 1.56
CA ARG A 47 -42.01 11.67 1.35
C ARG A 47 -42.59 12.75 2.27
N GLY A 48 -42.78 13.95 1.74
CA GLY A 48 -43.33 15.11 2.45
C GLY A 48 -42.27 16.08 3.00
N ASP A 49 -42.76 17.20 3.54
CA ASP A 49 -41.95 18.35 3.98
C ASP A 49 -41.63 18.36 5.48
N GLY A 50 -41.74 17.22 6.14
CA GLY A 50 -41.48 17.09 7.58
C GLY A 50 -40.08 16.54 7.89
N PRO A 51 -39.57 16.77 9.10
CA PRO A 51 -38.34 16.10 9.52
C PRO A 51 -38.58 14.59 9.66
N THR A 52 -37.60 13.78 9.25
CA THR A 52 -37.69 12.33 9.24
C THR A 52 -36.50 11.69 9.93
N THR A 53 -36.76 10.55 10.59
CA THR A 53 -35.73 9.68 11.19
C THR A 53 -35.44 8.47 10.30
N VAL A 54 -36.01 8.42 9.09
CA VAL A 54 -35.63 7.42 8.10
C VAL A 54 -34.14 7.54 7.83
N GLY A 55 -33.45 6.40 7.84
CA GLY A 55 -32.00 6.33 7.63
C GLY A 55 -31.56 7.07 6.37
N ILE A 56 -30.39 7.68 6.45
CA ILE A 56 -29.77 8.42 5.36
C ILE A 56 -28.81 7.47 4.65
N ASP A 57 -28.99 7.25 3.36
CA ASP A 57 -28.17 6.30 2.62
C ASP A 57 -26.69 6.68 2.72
N ASN A 58 -25.83 5.70 3.05
CA ASN A 58 -24.37 5.83 3.23
C ASN A 58 -23.89 6.63 4.44
N TRP A 59 -24.80 7.06 5.32
CA TRP A 59 -24.46 7.74 6.56
C TRP A 59 -24.96 6.93 7.75
N THR A 60 -24.15 6.87 8.80
CA THR A 60 -24.48 6.18 10.06
C THR A 60 -24.61 7.18 11.21
N GLY A 61 -25.29 6.75 12.26
CA GLY A 61 -25.52 7.52 13.48
C GLY A 61 -26.94 8.04 13.63
N LEU A 62 -27.25 8.57 14.81
CA LEU A 62 -28.58 9.04 15.17
C LEU A 62 -28.78 10.49 14.73
N ASN A 63 -29.62 10.67 13.72
CA ASN A 63 -29.81 11.95 13.09
C ASN A 63 -31.26 12.16 12.65
N GLN A 64 -31.62 13.40 12.36
CA GLN A 64 -32.93 13.74 11.83
C GLN A 64 -32.73 14.55 10.55
N ARG A 65 -33.24 14.03 9.44
CA ARG A 65 -33.14 14.68 8.13
C ARG A 65 -34.31 15.61 7.90
N TYR A 66 -34.04 16.76 7.29
CA TYR A 66 -34.99 17.81 6.95
C TYR A 66 -35.02 18.02 5.44
N SER A 67 -36.21 18.17 4.88
CA SER A 67 -36.39 18.63 3.51
C SER A 67 -35.86 20.07 3.34
N PRO A 68 -35.68 20.56 2.11
CA PRO A 68 -35.22 21.93 1.89
C PRO A 68 -36.12 22.97 2.57
N THR A 69 -37.43 22.84 2.40
CA THR A 69 -38.44 23.69 3.04
C THR A 69 -38.41 23.59 4.57
N ALA A 70 -38.33 22.38 5.12
CA ALA A 70 -38.29 22.16 6.57
C ALA A 70 -37.00 22.68 7.22
N SER A 71 -35.91 22.72 6.47
CA SER A 71 -34.60 23.21 6.91
C SER A 71 -34.44 24.73 6.76
N GLY A 72 -35.48 25.43 6.32
CA GLY A 72 -35.45 26.87 6.06
C GLY A 72 -34.65 27.26 4.81
N ARG A 73 -34.24 26.28 4.00
CA ARG A 73 -33.38 26.49 2.83
C ARG A 73 -34.19 26.87 1.59
N THR A 74 -33.71 27.90 0.88
CA THR A 74 -34.30 28.37 -0.38
C THR A 74 -33.64 27.79 -1.62
N ASP A 75 -32.51 27.11 -1.45
CA ASP A 75 -31.66 26.60 -2.52
C ASP A 75 -31.89 25.12 -2.86
N GLY A 76 -32.94 24.52 -2.31
CA GLY A 76 -33.35 23.15 -2.61
C GLY A 76 -32.50 22.05 -1.95
N SER A 77 -31.53 22.38 -1.09
CA SER A 77 -30.71 21.37 -0.40
C SER A 77 -31.35 20.81 0.85
N HIS A 78 -31.10 19.53 1.14
CA HIS A 78 -31.55 18.89 2.37
C HIS A 78 -30.52 19.15 3.47
N ALA A 79 -30.94 18.93 4.72
CA ALA A 79 -30.08 19.11 5.88
C ALA A 79 -30.32 18.02 6.93
N VAL A 80 -29.37 17.87 7.83
CA VAL A 80 -29.40 16.86 8.87
C VAL A 80 -29.09 17.48 10.22
N ALA A 81 -30.03 17.40 11.16
CA ALA A 81 -29.80 17.74 12.54
C ALA A 81 -29.06 16.59 13.25
N LEU A 82 -27.96 16.92 13.92
CA LEU A 82 -27.26 15.99 14.81
C LEU A 82 -28.17 15.79 16.03
N GLN A 83 -28.77 14.62 16.29
CA GLN A 83 -29.67 14.50 17.45
C GLN A 83 -28.89 14.68 18.79
N LYS A 84 -29.56 14.58 19.96
CA LYS A 84 -29.05 14.75 21.36
C LYS A 84 -27.57 14.37 21.65
N ASP A 85 -27.05 14.86 22.77
CA ASP A 85 -25.65 14.70 23.21
C ASP A 85 -25.02 13.32 22.90
N GLY A 86 -23.80 13.36 22.36
CA GLY A 86 -23.03 12.19 21.94
C GLY A 86 -23.44 11.58 20.60
N ASN A 87 -24.56 11.98 20.01
CA ASN A 87 -24.97 11.45 18.70
C ASN A 87 -24.07 11.96 17.58
N THR A 88 -23.90 11.10 16.59
CA THR A 88 -22.97 11.30 15.48
C THR A 88 -23.69 11.26 14.14
N LEU A 89 -23.09 11.94 13.15
CA LEU A 89 -23.33 11.74 11.73
C LEU A 89 -22.00 11.34 11.09
N GLN A 90 -21.96 10.13 10.51
CA GLN A 90 -20.69 9.49 10.15
C GLN A 90 -20.69 8.93 8.74
N GLN A 91 -19.56 9.08 8.05
CA GLN A 91 -19.29 8.44 6.77
C GLN A 91 -17.80 8.21 6.56
N ARG A 92 -17.44 7.05 6.00
CA ARG A 92 -16.08 6.82 5.50
C ARG A 92 -15.86 7.50 4.16
N LEU A 93 -14.76 8.25 4.06
CA LEU A 93 -14.34 8.89 2.81
C LEU A 93 -13.66 7.85 1.90
N ARG A 94 -14.46 7.17 1.07
CA ARG A 94 -14.01 6.02 0.28
C ARG A 94 -12.90 6.38 -0.72
N GLY A 95 -11.89 5.52 -0.83
CA GLY A 95 -10.74 5.71 -1.73
C GLY A 95 -9.64 6.67 -1.24
N VAL A 96 -9.85 7.37 -0.13
CA VAL A 96 -8.82 8.21 0.51
C VAL A 96 -7.78 7.34 1.21
N ARG A 97 -6.51 7.71 1.10
CA ARG A 97 -5.39 6.93 1.65
C ARG A 97 -4.89 7.48 2.98
N ALA A 98 -4.39 6.58 3.84
CA ALA A 98 -3.63 6.99 5.01
C ALA A 98 -2.48 7.93 4.58
N GLY A 99 -2.29 9.04 5.29
CA GLY A 99 -1.34 10.09 4.96
C GLY A 99 -1.83 11.13 3.94
N ALA A 100 -3.00 10.94 3.32
CA ALA A 100 -3.60 11.96 2.45
C ALA A 100 -4.01 13.20 3.27
N ARG A 101 -3.81 14.39 2.72
CA ARG A 101 -4.39 15.62 3.28
C ARG A 101 -5.77 15.81 2.71
N VAL A 102 -6.78 15.88 3.57
CA VAL A 102 -8.19 15.97 3.18
C VAL A 102 -8.74 17.31 3.64
N THR A 103 -9.44 18.00 2.73
CA THR A 103 -10.22 19.19 3.05
C THR A 103 -11.70 18.88 2.83
N VAL A 104 -12.49 18.99 3.89
CA VAL A 104 -13.95 18.82 3.88
C VAL A 104 -14.58 20.20 3.94
N SER A 105 -15.40 20.54 2.94
CA SER A 105 -16.26 21.71 2.97
C SER A 105 -17.70 21.29 3.23
N TYR A 106 -18.41 22.05 4.06
CA TYR A 106 -19.79 21.77 4.42
C TYR A 106 -20.46 23.05 4.88
N GLU A 107 -21.77 23.01 5.12
CA GLU A 107 -22.51 24.11 5.71
C GLU A 107 -23.13 23.70 7.04
N ASP A 108 -23.22 24.64 7.98
CA ASP A 108 -23.87 24.46 9.27
C ASP A 108 -24.95 25.51 9.52
N SER A 109 -25.92 25.20 10.38
CA SER A 109 -26.94 26.14 10.86
C SER A 109 -27.38 25.75 12.28
N PRO A 110 -27.78 26.70 13.14
CA PRO A 110 -28.56 26.37 14.33
C PRO A 110 -29.87 25.68 13.95
N ALA A 111 -30.46 24.98 14.91
CA ALA A 111 -31.71 24.25 14.73
C ALA A 111 -32.86 25.12 14.22
N VAL A 112 -33.68 24.57 13.31
CA VAL A 112 -34.85 25.28 12.76
C VAL A 112 -36.18 24.84 13.37
N SER A 113 -36.18 23.84 14.25
CA SER A 113 -37.40 23.34 14.88
C SER A 113 -38.17 24.44 15.62
N LYS A 114 -39.51 24.41 15.49
CA LYS A 114 -40.43 25.31 16.19
C LYS A 114 -40.41 25.14 17.72
N GLU A 115 -39.86 24.03 18.19
CA GLU A 115 -39.77 23.72 19.62
C GLU A 115 -38.59 24.41 20.31
N CYS A 116 -37.67 25.01 19.55
CA CYS A 116 -36.49 25.68 20.10
C CYS A 116 -36.82 27.08 20.60
N THR A 117 -36.31 27.43 21.78
CA THR A 117 -36.39 28.78 22.34
C THR A 117 -35.27 29.66 21.80
N GLY A 118 -35.43 30.99 21.90
CA GLY A 118 -34.37 31.94 21.53
C GLY A 118 -33.08 31.71 22.32
N GLU A 119 -33.19 31.49 23.63
CA GLU A 119 -32.05 31.21 24.51
C GLU A 119 -31.21 30.00 24.06
N GLN A 120 -31.84 29.00 23.43
CA GLN A 120 -31.16 27.76 22.98
C GLN A 120 -30.35 27.93 21.70
N VAL A 121 -30.58 28.98 20.92
CA VAL A 121 -29.95 29.18 19.60
C VAL A 121 -29.34 30.57 19.40
N VAL A 122 -29.61 31.54 20.28
CA VAL A 122 -29.13 32.93 20.14
C VAL A 122 -27.61 33.03 20.04
N ASN A 123 -26.88 32.16 20.75
CA ASN A 123 -25.41 32.12 20.74
C ASN A 123 -24.86 31.02 19.81
N GLY A 124 -25.72 30.44 18.97
CA GLY A 124 -25.40 29.26 18.18
C GLY A 124 -25.36 27.98 19.02
N GLN A 125 -25.14 26.87 18.35
CA GLN A 125 -25.15 25.55 18.96
C GLN A 125 -23.83 24.83 18.70
N PRO A 126 -23.20 24.25 19.73
CA PRO A 126 -21.88 23.66 19.59
C PRO A 126 -21.94 22.23 19.01
N TYR A 127 -20.95 21.91 18.20
CA TYR A 127 -20.66 20.55 17.69
C TYR A 127 -19.17 20.40 17.44
N ALA A 128 -18.73 19.16 17.23
CA ALA A 128 -17.38 18.84 16.80
C ALA A 128 -17.38 18.18 15.42
N VAL A 129 -16.35 18.45 14.63
CA VAL A 129 -16.02 17.71 13.41
C VAL A 129 -14.65 17.06 13.54
N THR A 130 -14.56 15.80 13.14
CA THR A 130 -13.33 15.00 13.23
C THR A 130 -13.22 14.06 12.04
N GLY A 131 -12.04 13.95 11.45
CA GLY A 131 -11.66 12.87 10.55
C GLY A 131 -10.72 11.89 11.25
N SER A 132 -10.82 10.59 11.01
CA SER A 132 -9.91 9.59 11.61
C SER A 132 -8.43 9.98 11.45
N GLY A 133 -7.70 10.10 12.56
CA GLY A 133 -6.30 10.53 12.61
C GLY A 133 -6.06 12.05 12.63
N GLY A 134 -7.12 12.83 12.41
CA GLY A 134 -7.11 14.29 12.48
C GLY A 134 -7.43 14.84 13.87
N PRO A 135 -7.17 16.14 14.11
CA PRO A 135 -7.57 16.80 15.33
C PRO A 135 -9.09 16.95 15.40
N VAL A 136 -9.67 16.83 16.60
CA VAL A 136 -11.05 17.23 16.84
C VAL A 136 -11.15 18.74 16.71
N ARG A 137 -12.09 19.22 15.88
CA ARG A 137 -12.38 20.65 15.78
C ARG A 137 -13.75 20.96 16.36
N GLU A 138 -13.74 21.67 17.48
CA GLU A 138 -14.94 22.23 18.10
C GLU A 138 -15.41 23.45 17.29
N VAL A 139 -16.70 23.53 17.03
CA VAL A 139 -17.35 24.57 16.22
C VAL A 139 -18.68 24.96 16.87
N THR A 140 -19.04 26.23 16.74
CA THR A 140 -20.37 26.73 17.10
C THR A 140 -21.02 27.30 15.85
N THR A 141 -22.27 26.91 15.60
CA THR A 141 -23.06 27.47 14.49
C THR A 141 -23.26 28.97 14.66
N ALA A 142 -23.71 29.66 13.60
CA ALA A 142 -24.16 31.04 13.76
C ALA A 142 -25.32 31.13 14.78
N GLY A 143 -25.39 32.23 15.51
CA GLY A 143 -26.51 32.53 16.40
C GLY A 143 -27.77 32.91 15.63
N ASP A 144 -28.93 32.62 16.21
CA ASP A 144 -30.24 33.01 15.66
C ASP A 144 -31.04 33.83 16.69
N PRO A 145 -30.75 35.15 16.82
CA PRO A 145 -31.34 36.00 17.86
C PRO A 145 -32.84 36.26 17.67
N ASP A 146 -33.33 36.16 16.44
CA ASP A 146 -34.74 36.39 16.10
C ASP A 146 -35.63 35.16 16.38
N ARG A 147 -35.05 34.11 16.97
CA ARG A 147 -35.76 32.87 17.26
C ARG A 147 -36.86 33.07 18.30
N ALA A 148 -38.07 32.70 17.91
CA ALA A 148 -39.23 32.62 18.80
C ALA A 148 -39.83 31.20 18.81
N LYS A 149 -40.14 30.70 20.01
CA LYS A 149 -40.80 29.40 20.17
C LYS A 149 -42.17 29.39 19.46
N GLY A 150 -42.52 28.26 18.85
CA GLY A 150 -43.76 28.07 18.09
C GLY A 150 -43.66 28.46 16.62
N ARG A 151 -42.52 29.04 16.18
CA ARG A 151 -42.27 29.38 14.77
C ARG A 151 -41.06 28.59 14.26
N PRO A 152 -41.17 27.87 13.13
CA PRO A 152 -40.02 27.30 12.45
C PRO A 152 -39.01 28.40 12.10
N GLY A 153 -37.74 28.10 12.24
CA GLY A 153 -36.65 28.98 11.86
C GLY A 153 -36.38 28.96 10.37
N THR A 154 -35.78 30.03 9.87
CA THR A 154 -35.31 30.12 8.48
C THR A 154 -33.92 29.52 8.29
N GLY A 155 -33.24 29.14 9.38
CA GLY A 155 -31.85 28.68 9.35
C GLY A 155 -30.86 29.84 9.18
N GLN A 156 -29.66 29.68 9.73
CA GLN A 156 -28.54 30.62 9.62
C GLN A 156 -27.35 29.88 8.99
N TRP A 157 -27.46 29.57 7.71
CA TRP A 157 -26.54 28.70 6.98
C TRP A 157 -25.19 29.36 6.74
N THR A 158 -24.13 28.75 7.26
CA THR A 158 -22.75 29.25 7.18
C THR A 158 -21.85 28.22 6.54
N ALA A 159 -20.99 28.65 5.60
CA ALA A 159 -20.01 27.78 4.98
C ALA A 159 -18.82 27.52 5.92
N ARG A 160 -18.40 26.25 6.01
CA ARG A 160 -17.30 25.77 6.85
C ARG A 160 -16.32 24.94 6.05
N SER A 161 -15.09 24.88 6.55
CA SER A 161 -14.03 24.02 6.02
C SER A 161 -13.28 23.37 7.18
N TYR A 162 -12.94 22.10 7.05
CA TYR A 162 -12.15 21.31 7.99
C TYR A 162 -11.06 20.55 7.24
N GLU A 163 -9.81 20.70 7.66
CA GLU A 163 -8.67 20.02 7.06
C GLU A 163 -8.03 19.06 8.07
N PHE A 164 -7.65 17.87 7.60
CA PHE A 164 -6.93 16.88 8.38
C PHE A 164 -6.05 15.98 7.52
N THR A 165 -5.08 15.33 8.14
CA THR A 165 -4.34 14.22 7.50
C THR A 165 -4.98 12.90 7.91
N ALA A 166 -5.34 12.08 6.93
CA ALA A 166 -5.96 10.78 7.17
C ALA A 166 -5.01 9.84 7.95
N GLY A 167 -5.44 9.35 9.12
CA GLY A 167 -4.65 8.40 9.91
C GLY A 167 -4.82 6.93 9.51
N GLU A 168 -5.82 6.63 8.71
CA GLU A 168 -6.15 5.29 8.20
C GLU A 168 -6.65 5.39 6.75
N ASN A 169 -6.74 4.26 6.04
CA ASN A 169 -7.42 4.26 4.76
C ASN A 169 -8.94 4.42 4.94
N GLU A 170 -9.59 5.05 3.97
CA GLU A 170 -11.01 5.43 4.05
C GLU A 170 -11.40 6.05 5.42
N PRO A 171 -10.75 7.15 5.84
CA PRO A 171 -10.93 7.73 7.16
C PRO A 171 -12.40 8.06 7.42
N LEU A 172 -12.84 7.86 8.67
CA LEU A 172 -14.19 8.16 9.10
C LEU A 172 -14.32 9.67 9.37
N LEU A 173 -15.17 10.34 8.61
CA LEU A 173 -15.63 11.70 8.92
C LEU A 173 -16.79 11.60 9.91
N THR A 174 -16.70 12.31 11.02
CA THR A 174 -17.69 12.33 12.10
C THR A 174 -18.04 13.76 12.47
N PHE A 175 -19.34 14.06 12.49
CA PHE A 175 -19.89 15.23 13.17
C PHE A 175 -20.56 14.77 14.45
N THR A 176 -20.24 15.40 15.58
CA THR A 176 -20.78 15.04 16.90
C THR A 176 -21.40 16.26 17.54
N THR A 177 -22.64 16.17 18.00
CA THR A 177 -23.24 17.28 18.76
C THR A 177 -22.50 17.51 20.09
N ARG A 178 -22.50 18.75 20.56
CA ARG A 178 -22.04 19.14 21.91
C ARG A 178 -23.14 19.83 22.72
N VAL A 179 -24.38 19.74 22.25
CA VAL A 179 -25.54 20.27 22.99
C VAL A 179 -25.83 19.32 24.14
N THR A 180 -25.44 19.72 25.35
CA THR A 180 -25.53 18.92 26.57
C THR A 180 -26.79 19.18 27.40
N ASP A 181 -27.55 20.24 27.09
CA ASP A 181 -28.73 20.58 27.88
C ASP A 181 -29.88 19.59 27.66
N SER A 182 -30.12 18.76 28.68
CA SER A 182 -31.22 17.79 28.77
C SER A 182 -32.63 18.37 28.59
N ARG A 183 -32.83 19.68 28.73
CA ARG A 183 -34.10 20.38 28.47
C ARG A 183 -34.29 20.74 27.00
N THR A 184 -33.25 20.61 26.20
CA THR A 184 -33.29 20.88 24.77
C THR A 184 -34.04 19.74 24.09
N HIS A 185 -35.12 20.09 23.37
CA HIS A 185 -35.86 19.12 22.58
C HIS A 185 -34.89 18.40 21.62
N VAL A 186 -35.11 17.11 21.36
CA VAL A 186 -34.24 16.29 20.48
C VAL A 186 -34.00 16.92 19.10
N THR A 187 -34.91 17.80 18.68
CA THR A 187 -34.91 18.52 17.40
C THR A 187 -34.19 19.88 17.44
N CYS A 188 -33.66 20.28 18.60
CA CYS A 188 -32.99 21.56 18.83
C CYS A 188 -31.48 21.40 18.89
N SER A 189 -30.90 21.02 17.77
CA SER A 189 -29.48 20.74 17.64
C SER A 189 -28.88 21.24 16.32
N PRO A 190 -27.54 21.37 16.23
CA PRO A 190 -26.86 21.83 15.04
C PRO A 190 -27.25 21.01 13.80
N MET A 191 -27.44 21.71 12.69
CA MET A 191 -27.74 21.12 11.40
C MET A 191 -26.55 21.21 10.46
N ILE A 192 -26.32 20.16 9.68
CA ILE A 192 -25.24 20.03 8.70
C ILE A 192 -25.85 19.84 7.29
N ALA A 193 -25.23 20.42 6.27
CA ALA A 193 -25.63 20.33 4.86
C ALA A 193 -24.43 20.35 3.90
N ARG A 194 -24.67 19.95 2.64
CA ARG A 194 -23.76 20.08 1.48
C ARG A 194 -22.30 19.67 1.75
N ILE A 195 -22.10 18.45 2.22
CA ILE A 195 -20.75 17.96 2.51
C ILE A 195 -20.05 17.61 1.19
N ARG A 196 -18.83 18.12 1.02
CA ARG A 196 -17.91 17.84 -0.10
C ARG A 196 -16.51 17.64 0.46
N ALA A 197 -15.70 16.88 -0.24
CA ALA A 197 -14.31 16.65 0.15
C ALA A 197 -13.38 16.66 -1.06
N VAL A 198 -12.16 17.13 -0.83
CA VAL A 198 -11.02 17.01 -1.74
C VAL A 198 -9.85 16.43 -0.98
N GLU A 199 -8.98 15.69 -1.66
CA GLU A 199 -7.73 15.20 -1.08
C GLU A 199 -6.52 15.58 -1.92
N VAL A 200 -5.39 15.72 -1.24
CA VAL A 200 -4.06 15.61 -1.81
C VAL A 200 -3.49 14.26 -1.37
N PRO A 201 -3.35 13.28 -2.29
CA PRO A 201 -2.85 11.95 -1.97
C PRO A 201 -1.45 11.98 -1.36
N PRO A 202 -1.07 10.98 -0.54
CA PRO A 202 0.30 10.86 -0.05
C PRO A 202 1.27 10.64 -1.23
N ALA A 203 2.53 11.01 -1.02
CA ALA A 203 3.57 10.68 -1.99
C ALA A 203 3.75 9.15 -2.08
N LEU A 204 3.98 8.67 -3.31
CA LEU A 204 4.22 7.25 -3.54
C LEU A 204 5.57 6.82 -2.94
N ASP A 205 5.53 5.94 -1.96
CA ASP A 205 6.73 5.34 -1.37
C ASP A 205 7.18 4.10 -2.17
N LYS A 206 8.26 4.27 -2.92
CA LYS A 206 8.88 3.20 -3.72
C LYS A 206 9.93 2.40 -2.97
N THR A 207 10.19 2.72 -1.70
CA THR A 207 11.23 2.06 -0.88
C THR A 207 10.71 0.84 -0.14
N VAL A 208 9.37 0.69 -0.05
CA VAL A 208 8.71 -0.44 0.60
C VAL A 208 9.06 -1.76 -0.09
N ASP A 209 9.62 -2.71 0.68
CA ASP A 209 10.00 -4.03 0.19
C ASP A 209 8.77 -4.91 -0.11
N LYS A 210 8.89 -5.84 -1.06
CA LYS A 210 7.82 -6.78 -1.42
C LYS A 210 7.39 -7.70 -0.26
N THR A 211 8.24 -7.87 0.75
CA THR A 211 7.97 -8.65 1.96
C THR A 211 7.35 -7.83 3.09
N ALA A 212 7.16 -6.52 2.89
CA ALA A 212 6.63 -5.58 3.89
C ALA A 212 5.62 -4.60 3.27
N LEU A 213 4.64 -5.12 2.51
CA LEU A 213 3.62 -4.38 1.76
C LEU A 213 2.61 -3.61 2.64
N GLY A 214 2.77 -3.64 3.95
CA GLY A 214 1.88 -3.01 4.92
C GLY A 214 0.69 -3.88 5.31
N THR A 215 -0.19 -3.29 6.12
CA THR A 215 -1.40 -3.95 6.64
C THR A 215 -2.59 -3.72 5.72
N SER A 216 -3.29 -4.80 5.40
CA SER A 216 -4.57 -4.77 4.70
C SER A 216 -5.68 -4.45 5.70
N GLU A 217 -6.72 -3.79 5.21
CA GLU A 217 -7.86 -3.36 6.02
C GLU A 217 -9.16 -3.74 5.33
N ALA A 218 -10.20 -3.99 6.11
CA ALA A 218 -11.52 -4.31 5.61
C ALA A 218 -12.58 -3.46 6.30
N TYR A 219 -13.63 -3.14 5.56
CA TYR A 219 -14.76 -2.33 6.02
C TYR A 219 -16.07 -2.94 5.55
N LYS A 220 -17.12 -2.72 6.34
CA LYS A 220 -18.52 -2.99 5.97
C LYS A 220 -19.33 -1.74 6.24
N GLY A 221 -19.87 -1.10 5.19
CA GLY A 221 -20.51 0.20 5.37
C GLY A 221 -19.49 1.24 5.86
N ASN A 222 -19.78 1.88 6.99
CA ASN A 222 -18.84 2.82 7.64
C ASN A 222 -18.01 2.18 8.76
N GLU A 223 -18.20 0.90 9.05
CA GLU A 223 -17.51 0.20 10.13
C GLU A 223 -16.24 -0.48 9.63
N ARG A 224 -15.19 -0.44 10.46
CA ARG A 224 -13.95 -1.19 10.23
C ARG A 224 -14.14 -2.60 10.75
N GLU A 225 -13.86 -3.59 9.92
CA GLU A 225 -13.90 -5.00 10.34
C GLU A 225 -12.72 -5.30 11.25
N SER A 226 -12.95 -6.10 12.30
CA SER A 226 -11.89 -6.56 13.20
C SER A 226 -10.96 -7.58 12.55
N THR A 227 -11.43 -8.27 11.50
CA THR A 227 -10.65 -9.24 10.73
C THR A 227 -10.97 -9.14 9.24
N LEU A 228 -10.06 -9.62 8.39
CA LEU A 228 -10.27 -9.64 6.94
C LEU A 228 -11.19 -10.79 6.48
N HIS A 229 -11.58 -11.70 7.39
CA HIS A 229 -12.28 -12.94 7.05
C HIS A 229 -13.59 -12.68 6.32
N ASN A 230 -14.46 -11.85 6.89
CA ASN A 230 -15.80 -11.60 6.34
C ASN A 230 -15.74 -10.97 4.95
N ALA A 231 -14.86 -9.99 4.77
CA ALA A 231 -14.69 -9.33 3.48
C ALA A 231 -14.07 -10.26 2.43
N ALA A 232 -13.07 -11.06 2.79
CA ALA A 232 -12.47 -12.05 1.89
C ALA A 232 -13.47 -13.17 1.52
N ALA A 233 -14.24 -13.66 2.49
CA ALA A 233 -15.29 -14.65 2.27
C ALA A 233 -16.41 -14.10 1.38
N ALA A 234 -16.82 -12.84 1.59
CA ALA A 234 -17.75 -12.18 0.69
C ALA A 234 -17.18 -12.10 -0.73
N CYS A 235 -15.94 -11.63 -0.90
CA CYS A 235 -15.34 -11.43 -2.22
C CYS A 235 -14.99 -12.72 -2.99
N ASN A 236 -14.76 -13.83 -2.29
CA ASN A 236 -14.55 -15.15 -2.88
C ASN A 236 -15.82 -16.03 -2.93
N GLY A 237 -16.94 -15.57 -2.36
CA GLY A 237 -18.22 -16.26 -2.39
C GLY A 237 -19.12 -15.80 -3.54
N GLU A 238 -20.44 -15.85 -3.31
CA GLU A 238 -21.45 -15.42 -4.30
C GLU A 238 -21.45 -13.92 -4.59
N ASN A 239 -20.87 -13.13 -3.68
CA ASN A 239 -20.76 -11.68 -3.86
C ASN A 239 -19.53 -11.40 -4.72
N ALA A 240 -19.72 -11.38 -6.04
CA ALA A 240 -18.66 -11.01 -6.97
C ALA A 240 -18.14 -9.59 -6.66
N CYS A 241 -17.07 -9.51 -5.86
CA CYS A 241 -16.35 -8.27 -5.69
C CYS A 241 -15.79 -7.81 -7.03
N THR A 242 -15.54 -6.51 -7.15
CA THR A 242 -14.77 -5.96 -8.24
C THR A 242 -13.49 -5.38 -7.66
N PHE A 243 -12.34 -5.80 -8.19
CA PHE A 243 -11.08 -5.15 -7.85
C PHE A 243 -10.99 -3.79 -8.56
N ARG A 244 -10.77 -2.73 -7.79
CA ARG A 244 -10.58 -1.36 -8.25
C ARG A 244 -9.14 -0.96 -7.97
N PRO A 245 -8.24 -1.01 -8.98
CA PRO A 245 -6.86 -0.59 -8.78
C PRO A 245 -6.78 0.91 -8.49
N ASP A 246 -5.91 1.27 -7.55
CA ASP A 246 -5.45 2.63 -7.34
C ASP A 246 -4.18 2.84 -8.18
N THR A 247 -4.36 3.38 -9.39
CA THR A 247 -3.27 3.60 -10.34
C THR A 247 -2.26 4.64 -9.85
N ARG A 248 -2.61 5.47 -8.87
CA ARG A 248 -1.71 6.49 -8.28
C ARG A 248 -0.66 5.84 -7.39
N MET A 249 -1.04 4.73 -6.75
CA MET A 249 -0.19 3.98 -5.82
C MET A 249 0.41 2.70 -6.44
N SER A 250 0.03 2.39 -7.68
CA SER A 250 0.53 1.22 -8.41
C SER A 250 1.70 1.59 -9.32
N PHE A 251 2.80 0.84 -9.27
CA PHE A 251 4.02 1.16 -10.01
C PHE A 251 4.85 -0.08 -10.35
N ARG A 252 5.77 0.11 -11.29
CA ARG A 252 6.76 -0.89 -11.70
C ARG A 252 8.12 -0.54 -11.12
N TYR A 253 8.89 -1.56 -10.78
CA TYR A 253 10.25 -1.38 -10.28
C TYR A 253 11.12 -2.61 -10.55
N TYR A 254 12.43 -2.44 -10.39
CA TYR A 254 13.36 -3.55 -10.32
C TYR A 254 13.66 -3.84 -8.86
N ASP A 255 13.55 -5.09 -8.46
CA ASP A 255 13.88 -5.50 -7.11
C ASP A 255 15.39 -5.45 -6.84
N ARG A 256 15.79 -5.77 -5.61
CA ARG A 256 17.20 -5.97 -5.27
C ARG A 256 17.79 -7.10 -6.12
N ALA A 257 18.98 -6.84 -6.67
CA ALA A 257 19.74 -7.85 -7.38
C ALA A 257 20.14 -8.97 -6.41
N ARG A 258 20.09 -10.22 -6.89
CA ARG A 258 20.56 -11.40 -6.15
C ARG A 258 21.35 -12.33 -7.06
N VAL A 259 22.29 -13.07 -6.49
CA VAL A 259 23.03 -14.09 -7.24
C VAL A 259 22.09 -15.22 -7.64
N VAL A 260 22.19 -15.67 -8.89
CA VAL A 260 21.47 -16.83 -9.43
C VAL A 260 22.46 -17.87 -9.94
N GLY A 261 22.20 -19.13 -9.59
CA GLY A 261 23.16 -20.21 -9.81
C GLY A 261 24.39 -20.08 -8.92
N GLU A 262 25.44 -20.85 -9.25
CA GLU A 262 26.69 -20.88 -8.48
C GLU A 262 27.66 -19.77 -8.94
N ALA A 263 28.69 -19.48 -8.15
CA ALA A 263 29.82 -18.70 -8.65
C ALA A 263 30.84 -19.65 -9.32
N TYR A 264 31.47 -19.22 -10.40
CA TYR A 264 32.52 -20.00 -11.07
C TYR A 264 33.90 -19.42 -10.79
N VAL A 265 34.81 -20.25 -10.30
CA VAL A 265 36.18 -19.87 -9.91
C VAL A 265 37.16 -20.37 -10.97
N ASN A 266 37.87 -19.48 -11.68
CA ASN A 266 38.84 -19.89 -12.70
C ASN A 266 40.24 -20.17 -12.11
N CYS A 267 40.44 -21.39 -11.60
CA CYS A 267 41.72 -21.83 -11.04
C CYS A 267 42.83 -22.10 -12.08
N THR A 268 42.51 -21.97 -13.38
CA THR A 268 43.43 -22.28 -14.47
C THR A 268 44.35 -21.10 -14.79
N ARG A 269 45.34 -21.32 -15.67
CA ARG A 269 46.22 -20.25 -16.17
C ARG A 269 45.67 -19.55 -17.43
N ASN A 270 44.55 -20.02 -17.98
CA ASN A 270 43.98 -19.53 -19.24
C ASN A 270 42.63 -18.85 -18.98
N THR A 271 42.26 -17.90 -19.82
CA THR A 271 40.89 -17.39 -19.84
C THR A 271 39.94 -18.56 -20.14
N LEU A 272 38.88 -18.68 -19.37
CA LEU A 272 37.90 -19.73 -19.51
C LEU A 272 36.60 -19.15 -20.07
N GLU A 273 36.06 -19.78 -21.11
CA GLU A 273 34.71 -19.55 -21.58
C GLU A 273 33.79 -20.62 -20.98
N HIS A 274 32.87 -20.18 -20.13
CA HIS A 274 31.96 -21.06 -19.41
C HIS A 274 30.53 -20.80 -19.90
N SER A 275 29.90 -21.81 -20.48
CA SER A 275 28.48 -21.75 -20.82
C SER A 275 27.69 -22.54 -19.78
N ARG A 276 26.66 -21.92 -19.21
CA ARG A 276 25.75 -22.58 -18.26
C ARG A 276 24.32 -22.12 -18.40
N ARG A 277 23.40 -23.03 -18.10
CA ARG A 277 21.96 -22.77 -18.02
C ARG A 277 21.62 -22.28 -16.62
N LEU A 278 21.08 -21.08 -16.53
CA LEU A 278 20.53 -20.50 -15.32
C LEU A 278 19.01 -20.68 -15.34
N SER A 279 18.46 -21.17 -14.24
CA SER A 279 17.02 -21.28 -14.02
C SER A 279 16.66 -20.42 -12.81
N TYR A 280 15.62 -19.62 -12.94
CA TYR A 280 15.13 -18.79 -11.85
C TYR A 280 13.62 -18.61 -11.91
N SER A 281 13.03 -18.36 -10.74
CA SER A 281 11.60 -18.13 -10.60
C SER A 281 11.33 -16.95 -9.67
N GLU A 282 10.25 -16.23 -9.97
CA GLU A 282 9.68 -15.22 -9.09
C GLU A 282 8.25 -15.62 -8.69
N ARG A 283 7.87 -15.23 -7.48
CA ARG A 283 6.50 -15.35 -6.98
C ARG A 283 5.90 -14.00 -6.64
N GLY A 284 4.58 -13.99 -6.53
CA GLY A 284 3.80 -12.89 -6.01
C GLY A 284 3.88 -12.81 -4.48
N HIS A 285 3.62 -11.62 -3.96
CA HIS A 285 3.45 -11.30 -2.56
C HIS A 285 2.17 -10.47 -2.40
N ASP A 286 1.52 -10.57 -1.26
CA ASP A 286 0.32 -9.79 -0.98
C ASP A 286 0.27 -9.32 0.48
N SER A 287 -0.33 -8.16 0.70
CA SER A 287 -0.48 -7.57 2.02
C SER A 287 -1.46 -8.35 2.91
N ILE A 288 -2.38 -9.17 2.35
CA ILE A 288 -3.36 -9.92 3.15
C ILE A 288 -2.64 -11.00 3.93
N ALA A 289 -1.85 -11.84 3.25
CA ALA A 289 -1.02 -12.87 3.87
C ALA A 289 -0.05 -12.27 4.90
N GLN A 290 0.56 -11.12 4.56
CA GLN A 290 1.47 -10.41 5.48
C GLN A 290 0.76 -9.84 6.71
N THR A 291 -0.50 -9.40 6.58
CA THR A 291 -1.30 -8.91 7.71
C THR A 291 -1.59 -10.03 8.71
N TYR A 292 -1.97 -11.20 8.22
CA TYR A 292 -2.17 -12.39 9.07
C TYR A 292 -0.85 -12.81 9.75
N ALA A 293 0.25 -12.84 8.98
CA ALA A 293 1.57 -13.18 9.52
C ALA A 293 2.03 -12.20 10.61
N ALA A 294 1.86 -10.89 10.40
CA ALA A 294 2.22 -9.86 11.37
C ALA A 294 1.38 -9.93 12.66
N ALA A 295 0.11 -10.34 12.56
CA ALA A 295 -0.77 -10.57 13.70
C ALA A 295 -0.54 -11.94 14.39
N ASN A 296 0.39 -12.76 13.90
CA ASN A 296 0.61 -14.14 14.32
C ASN A 296 -0.68 -15.00 14.25
N LEU A 297 -1.49 -14.77 13.21
CA LEU A 297 -2.74 -15.48 12.96
C LEU A 297 -2.60 -16.42 11.76
N PRO A 298 -3.26 -17.60 11.78
CA PRO A 298 -3.30 -18.46 10.62
C PRO A 298 -4.05 -17.77 9.48
N LEU A 299 -3.45 -17.77 8.29
CA LEU A 299 -4.09 -17.22 7.10
C LEU A 299 -5.29 -18.10 6.70
N ASN A 300 -6.48 -17.50 6.79
CA ASN A 300 -7.73 -18.16 6.42
C ASN A 300 -7.72 -18.61 4.95
N GLU A 301 -8.21 -19.82 4.68
CA GLU A 301 -8.28 -20.38 3.32
C GLU A 301 -9.00 -19.46 2.33
N VAL A 302 -10.09 -18.82 2.77
CA VAL A 302 -10.88 -17.89 1.96
C VAL A 302 -10.14 -16.58 1.64
N ALA A 303 -9.01 -16.29 2.27
CA ALA A 303 -8.21 -15.10 2.04
C ALA A 303 -6.89 -15.39 1.30
N LYS A 304 -6.58 -16.68 1.02
CA LYS A 304 -5.33 -17.08 0.36
C LYS A 304 -5.33 -16.69 -1.11
N LEU A 305 -4.43 -15.78 -1.47
CA LEU A 305 -4.10 -15.46 -2.86
C LEU A 305 -3.01 -16.41 -3.41
N PRO A 306 -2.77 -16.42 -4.74
CA PRO A 306 -1.75 -17.26 -5.40
C PRO A 306 -0.30 -16.78 -5.14
N THR A 307 0.10 -16.78 -3.88
CA THR A 307 1.38 -16.24 -3.41
C THR A 307 2.17 -17.22 -2.53
N SER A 308 1.79 -18.52 -2.47
CA SER A 308 2.52 -19.47 -1.59
C SER A 308 3.93 -19.77 -2.08
N GLY A 309 4.19 -19.59 -3.38
CA GLY A 309 5.46 -19.95 -4.00
C GLY A 309 5.52 -21.41 -4.44
N VAL A 310 4.46 -22.19 -4.20
CA VAL A 310 4.31 -23.56 -4.69
C VAL A 310 3.51 -23.51 -5.98
N ARG A 311 4.19 -23.68 -7.12
CA ARG A 311 3.63 -23.49 -8.47
C ARG A 311 2.27 -24.18 -8.67
N VAL A 312 2.18 -25.46 -8.32
CA VAL A 312 0.97 -26.29 -8.49
C VAL A 312 -0.19 -25.75 -7.65
N GLU A 313 0.07 -25.33 -6.42
CA GLU A 313 -0.95 -24.74 -5.55
C GLU A 313 -1.41 -23.38 -6.06
N ASP A 314 -0.48 -22.53 -6.48
CA ASP A 314 -0.81 -21.19 -6.95
C ASP A 314 -1.60 -21.25 -8.26
N GLU A 315 -1.30 -22.17 -9.18
CA GLU A 315 -2.12 -22.39 -10.38
C GLU A 315 -3.53 -22.85 -10.06
N LYS A 316 -3.68 -23.75 -9.08
CA LYS A 316 -4.99 -24.16 -8.58
C LYS A 316 -5.76 -22.96 -8.01
N ARG A 317 -5.10 -22.14 -7.19
CA ARG A 317 -5.72 -20.93 -6.59
C ARG A 317 -6.12 -19.89 -7.62
N VAL A 318 -5.33 -19.67 -8.67
CA VAL A 318 -5.72 -18.74 -9.76
C VAL A 318 -7.07 -19.13 -10.37
N LYS A 319 -7.32 -20.43 -10.54
CA LYS A 319 -8.56 -20.97 -11.12
C LYS A 319 -9.73 -20.98 -10.13
N GLU A 320 -9.46 -21.28 -8.87
CA GLU A 320 -10.50 -21.50 -7.85
C GLU A 320 -10.86 -20.26 -7.04
N ARG A 321 -10.04 -19.19 -7.06
CA ARG A 321 -10.25 -17.99 -6.22
C ARG A 321 -10.77 -16.81 -7.06
N PRO A 322 -12.03 -16.40 -6.87
CA PRO A 322 -12.59 -15.23 -7.55
C PRO A 322 -11.78 -13.95 -7.36
N MET A 323 -11.24 -13.68 -6.17
CA MET A 323 -10.40 -12.49 -5.94
C MET A 323 -9.15 -12.46 -6.83
N ALA A 324 -8.49 -13.61 -7.04
CA ALA A 324 -7.31 -13.68 -7.90
C ALA A 324 -7.66 -13.36 -9.36
N THR A 325 -8.80 -13.87 -9.81
CA THR A 325 -9.35 -13.59 -11.14
C THR A 325 -9.78 -12.13 -11.28
N GLN A 326 -10.49 -11.57 -10.30
CA GLN A 326 -10.93 -10.17 -10.28
C GLN A 326 -9.76 -9.19 -10.36
N LEU A 327 -8.68 -9.45 -9.61
CA LEU A 327 -7.47 -8.65 -9.69
C LEU A 327 -6.85 -8.72 -11.09
N SER A 328 -6.71 -9.94 -11.62
CA SER A 328 -6.08 -10.15 -12.93
C SER A 328 -6.86 -9.46 -14.05
N LEU A 329 -8.20 -9.56 -14.03
CA LEU A 329 -9.09 -8.90 -14.99
C LEU A 329 -9.04 -7.37 -14.88
N ALA A 330 -9.08 -6.84 -13.66
CA ALA A 330 -9.04 -5.40 -13.43
C ALA A 330 -7.67 -4.80 -13.83
N TYR A 331 -6.59 -5.53 -13.55
CA TYR A 331 -5.25 -5.19 -14.01
C TYR A 331 -5.16 -5.20 -15.54
N GLU A 332 -5.64 -6.25 -16.19
CA GLU A 332 -5.61 -6.34 -17.65
C GLU A 332 -6.42 -5.22 -18.31
N LYS A 333 -7.59 -4.89 -17.76
CA LYS A 333 -8.38 -3.75 -18.20
C LYS A 333 -7.64 -2.41 -18.03
N GLY A 334 -6.95 -2.22 -16.90
CA GLY A 334 -6.27 -0.97 -16.58
C GLY A 334 -4.96 -0.75 -17.35
N TRP A 335 -4.18 -1.81 -17.57
CA TRP A 335 -2.84 -1.75 -18.13
C TRP A 335 -2.68 -2.43 -19.50
N GLN A 336 -3.77 -2.99 -20.06
CA GLN A 336 -3.82 -3.63 -21.38
C GLN A 336 -2.81 -4.78 -21.53
N ARG A 337 -2.60 -5.55 -20.45
CA ARG A 337 -1.68 -6.68 -20.40
C ARG A 337 -2.06 -7.64 -19.26
N PRO A 338 -1.80 -8.95 -19.41
CA PRO A 338 -2.19 -9.91 -18.39
C PRO A 338 -1.32 -9.77 -17.13
N TRP A 339 -1.95 -9.95 -15.97
CA TRP A 339 -1.26 -10.05 -14.69
C TRP A 339 -0.49 -11.36 -14.56
N GLN A 340 0.65 -11.34 -13.85
CA GLN A 340 1.40 -12.53 -13.49
C GLN A 340 1.49 -12.70 -11.97
N TRP A 341 1.03 -13.84 -11.48
CA TRP A 341 1.23 -14.26 -10.08
C TRP A 341 2.61 -14.86 -9.84
N PHE A 342 3.24 -15.41 -10.87
CA PHE A 342 4.52 -16.09 -10.82
C PHE A 342 5.20 -16.02 -12.19
N SER A 343 6.52 -16.19 -12.21
CA SER A 343 7.30 -16.37 -13.42
C SER A 343 8.40 -17.41 -13.19
N SER A 344 8.80 -18.08 -14.26
CA SER A 344 9.96 -18.97 -14.29
C SER A 344 10.59 -18.81 -15.67
N ASP A 345 11.90 -18.61 -15.72
CA ASP A 345 12.65 -18.45 -16.97
C ASP A 345 13.96 -19.24 -16.87
N GLU A 346 14.47 -19.64 -18.03
CA GLU A 346 15.72 -20.34 -18.16
C GLU A 346 16.55 -19.73 -19.29
N ARG A 347 17.79 -19.37 -18.97
CA ARG A 347 18.68 -18.72 -19.93
C ARG A 347 20.07 -19.32 -19.90
N THR A 348 20.63 -19.51 -21.09
CA THR A 348 22.04 -19.88 -21.23
C THR A 348 22.88 -18.61 -21.23
N VAL A 349 23.84 -18.52 -20.31
CA VAL A 349 24.79 -17.41 -20.23
C VAL A 349 26.17 -17.96 -20.57
N VAL A 350 26.89 -17.23 -21.42
CA VAL A 350 28.28 -17.51 -21.77
C VAL A 350 29.15 -16.49 -21.07
N GLU A 351 29.88 -16.94 -20.06
CA GLU A 351 30.78 -16.13 -19.25
C GLU A 351 32.22 -16.27 -19.77
N LYS A 352 32.97 -15.16 -19.76
CA LYS A 352 34.40 -15.14 -20.07
C LYS A 352 35.15 -14.70 -18.82
N ILE A 353 35.97 -15.58 -18.26
CA ILE A 353 36.53 -15.45 -16.91
C ILE A 353 38.06 -15.47 -16.99
N GLN A 354 38.73 -14.41 -16.54
CA GLN A 354 40.20 -14.37 -16.60
C GLN A 354 40.83 -15.29 -15.54
N PRO A 355 42.11 -15.69 -15.71
CA PRO A 355 42.84 -16.40 -14.67
C PRO A 355 42.85 -15.61 -13.36
N GLY A 356 42.52 -16.26 -12.24
CA GLY A 356 42.49 -15.60 -10.93
C GLY A 356 41.21 -14.79 -10.65
N GLU A 357 40.19 -14.89 -11.50
CA GLU A 357 38.87 -14.28 -11.27
C GLU A 357 37.80 -15.31 -10.88
N VAL A 358 36.75 -14.78 -10.24
CA VAL A 358 35.48 -15.44 -9.98
C VAL A 358 34.41 -14.73 -10.80
N SER A 359 33.53 -15.50 -11.44
CA SER A 359 32.35 -14.99 -12.16
C SER A 359 31.08 -15.38 -11.43
N TRP A 360 30.13 -14.47 -11.36
CA TRP A 360 28.78 -14.74 -10.88
C TRP A 360 27.76 -13.97 -11.71
N VAL A 361 26.52 -14.47 -11.71
CA VAL A 361 25.42 -13.81 -12.41
C VAL A 361 24.42 -13.31 -11.38
N GLU A 362 24.06 -12.04 -11.50
CA GLU A 362 23.03 -11.40 -10.69
C GLU A 362 21.74 -11.28 -11.50
N LEU A 363 20.62 -11.71 -10.92
CA LEU A 363 19.29 -11.42 -11.40
C LEU A 363 18.74 -10.22 -10.66
N GLN A 364 18.33 -9.21 -11.41
CA GLN A 364 17.51 -8.11 -10.93
C GLN A 364 16.09 -8.28 -11.51
N PRO A 365 15.15 -8.88 -10.74
CA PRO A 365 13.84 -9.18 -11.28
C PRO A 365 13.00 -7.91 -11.40
N SER A 366 12.21 -7.88 -12.45
CA SER A 366 11.23 -6.84 -12.73
C SER A 366 9.91 -7.15 -12.04
N ARG A 367 9.34 -6.16 -11.38
CA ARG A 367 8.16 -6.34 -10.53
C ARG A 367 7.14 -5.24 -10.74
N GLU A 368 5.89 -5.59 -10.49
CA GLU A 368 4.77 -4.63 -10.47
C GLU A 368 4.07 -4.69 -9.13
N ARG A 369 3.91 -3.53 -8.52
CA ARG A 369 3.05 -3.31 -7.38
C ARG A 369 1.72 -2.78 -7.85
N VAL A 370 0.66 -3.51 -7.49
CA VAL A 370 -0.72 -3.17 -7.76
C VAL A 370 -1.43 -3.05 -6.43
N GLU A 371 -1.92 -1.85 -6.18
CA GLU A 371 -2.65 -1.53 -4.97
C GLU A 371 -4.09 -1.21 -5.32
N GLY A 372 -5.04 -1.56 -4.46
CA GLY A 372 -6.45 -1.28 -4.73
C GLY A 372 -7.41 -1.88 -3.73
N TRP A 373 -8.67 -1.94 -4.14
CA TRP A 373 -9.78 -2.37 -3.29
C TRP A 373 -10.61 -3.43 -3.98
N PHE A 374 -10.88 -4.54 -3.29
CA PHE A 374 -11.99 -5.41 -3.62
C PHE A 374 -13.27 -4.82 -3.04
N VAL A 375 -14.25 -4.54 -3.89
CA VAL A 375 -15.52 -3.89 -3.47
C VAL A 375 -16.69 -4.78 -3.81
N SER A 376 -17.47 -5.16 -2.80
CA SER A 376 -18.76 -5.85 -2.94
C SER A 376 -19.88 -4.83 -3.11
N LYS A 377 -20.68 -4.98 -4.18
CA LYS A 377 -21.87 -4.13 -4.39
C LYS A 377 -23.05 -4.53 -3.53
N LYS A 378 -23.17 -5.82 -3.18
CA LYS A 378 -24.34 -6.38 -2.49
C LYS A 378 -24.34 -6.07 -1.00
N ASP A 379 -23.20 -6.29 -0.36
CA ASP A 379 -23.07 -6.26 1.11
C ASP A 379 -22.18 -5.11 1.61
N ASP A 380 -21.74 -4.24 0.69
CA ASP A 380 -20.87 -3.08 0.93
C ASP A 380 -19.58 -3.40 1.71
N TYR A 381 -19.07 -4.62 1.53
CA TYR A 381 -17.72 -4.98 1.96
C TYR A 381 -16.69 -4.33 1.06
N ARG A 382 -15.63 -3.82 1.67
CA ARG A 382 -14.45 -3.28 0.98
C ARG A 382 -13.21 -3.84 1.65
N LEU A 383 -12.33 -4.44 0.86
CA LEU A 383 -11.06 -5.03 1.31
C LEU A 383 -9.93 -4.38 0.54
N HIS A 384 -9.06 -3.67 1.26
CA HIS A 384 -7.84 -3.11 0.71
C HIS A 384 -6.80 -4.22 0.55
N ALA A 385 -6.07 -4.18 -0.57
CA ALA A 385 -4.94 -5.07 -0.79
C ALA A 385 -3.86 -4.41 -1.62
N VAL A 386 -2.62 -4.72 -1.27
CA VAL A 386 -1.41 -4.46 -2.06
C VAL A 386 -0.89 -5.81 -2.53
N ILE A 387 -0.76 -5.97 -3.84
CA ILE A 387 -0.24 -7.17 -4.47
C ILE A 387 1.01 -6.80 -5.26
N ASP A 388 2.06 -7.60 -5.11
CA ASP A 388 3.34 -7.38 -5.75
C ASP A 388 3.73 -8.64 -6.53
N GLY A 389 3.86 -8.55 -7.85
CA GLY A 389 4.06 -9.70 -8.74
C GLY A 389 5.14 -9.46 -9.79
N PRO A 390 5.58 -10.50 -10.50
CA PRO A 390 6.50 -10.36 -11.63
C PRO A 390 5.93 -9.46 -12.74
N SER A 391 6.78 -8.64 -13.36
CA SER A 391 6.35 -7.77 -14.46
C SER A 391 6.53 -8.41 -15.83
N ARG A 392 5.53 -8.25 -16.70
CA ARG A 392 5.65 -8.49 -18.16
C ARG A 392 5.97 -7.23 -18.95
N ALA A 393 5.91 -6.07 -18.30
CA ALA A 393 6.06 -4.80 -19.00
C ALA A 393 7.52 -4.45 -19.27
N VAL A 394 8.41 -4.98 -18.45
CA VAL A 394 9.86 -4.80 -18.54
C VAL A 394 10.50 -6.16 -18.29
N PRO A 395 11.57 -6.52 -19.02
CA PRO A 395 12.25 -7.79 -18.80
C PRO A 395 13.10 -7.75 -17.53
N ASP A 396 13.34 -8.92 -16.94
CA ASP A 396 14.34 -9.07 -15.90
C ASP A 396 15.75 -8.74 -16.43
N ARG A 397 16.61 -8.21 -15.55
CA ARG A 397 18.01 -7.93 -15.90
C ARG A 397 18.90 -9.05 -15.36
N LEU A 398 19.70 -9.62 -16.24
CA LEU A 398 20.80 -10.49 -15.88
C LEU A 398 22.10 -9.71 -16.04
N LEU A 399 22.86 -9.62 -14.96
CA LEU A 399 24.14 -8.91 -14.91
C LEU A 399 25.22 -9.95 -14.66
N GLN A 400 26.08 -10.16 -15.65
CA GLN A 400 27.29 -10.93 -15.45
C GLN A 400 28.32 -10.06 -14.75
N ARG A 401 28.89 -10.58 -13.66
CA ARG A 401 29.92 -9.92 -12.88
C ARG A 401 31.15 -10.81 -12.83
N THR A 402 32.32 -10.19 -12.86
CA THR A 402 33.59 -10.84 -12.54
C THR A 402 34.32 -10.01 -11.49
N GLY A 403 35.15 -10.68 -10.69
CA GLY A 403 35.97 -10.02 -9.68
C GLY A 403 37.17 -10.89 -9.31
N PRO A 404 38.18 -10.33 -8.63
CA PRO A 404 39.34 -11.08 -8.19
C PRO A 404 38.93 -12.15 -7.17
N MET A 405 39.61 -13.30 -7.21
CA MET A 405 39.45 -14.31 -6.16
C MET A 405 39.81 -13.77 -4.78
N SER A 406 39.00 -14.13 -3.80
CA SER A 406 39.37 -14.01 -2.38
C SER A 406 40.55 -14.93 -2.03
N GLU A 407 41.24 -14.64 -0.93
CA GLU A 407 42.34 -15.48 -0.44
C GLU A 407 41.92 -16.93 -0.20
N ALA A 408 40.71 -17.16 0.32
CA ALA A 408 40.16 -18.49 0.52
C ALA A 408 39.95 -19.24 -0.82
N GLU A 409 39.52 -18.56 -1.87
CA GLU A 409 39.36 -19.15 -3.20
C GLU A 409 40.71 -19.48 -3.85
N LYS A 410 41.71 -18.60 -3.70
CA LYS A 410 43.09 -18.87 -4.15
C LYS A 410 43.66 -20.10 -3.46
N GLN A 411 43.49 -20.21 -2.14
CA GLN A 411 43.95 -21.38 -1.37
C GLN A 411 43.26 -22.68 -1.83
N ARG A 412 41.95 -22.64 -2.11
CA ARG A 412 41.23 -23.78 -2.69
C ARG A 412 41.79 -24.16 -4.07
N CYS A 413 42.06 -23.19 -4.94
CA CYS A 413 42.68 -23.45 -6.24
C CYS A 413 44.09 -24.06 -6.11
N ALA A 414 44.86 -23.69 -5.09
CA ALA A 414 46.17 -24.27 -4.82
C ALA A 414 46.07 -25.70 -4.27
N ALA A 415 45.14 -25.96 -3.34
CA ALA A 415 44.92 -27.27 -2.74
C ALA A 415 44.33 -28.31 -3.71
N ALA A 416 43.51 -27.87 -4.68
CA ALA A 416 42.92 -28.73 -5.70
C ALA A 416 43.85 -29.03 -6.89
N ARG A 417 45.07 -28.46 -6.93
CA ARG A 417 46.09 -28.88 -7.89
C ARG A 417 46.68 -30.20 -7.40
N PRO A 418 46.52 -31.33 -8.11
CA PRO A 418 47.41 -32.45 -7.91
C PRO A 418 48.78 -31.93 -8.32
N MET A 419 49.62 -31.58 -7.34
CA MET A 419 51.06 -31.53 -7.51
C MET A 419 51.48 -32.99 -7.70
N THR A 420 51.13 -33.57 -8.86
CA THR A 420 51.74 -34.79 -9.33
C THR A 420 53.22 -34.46 -9.36
N THR A 421 53.93 -35.09 -8.43
CA THR A 421 55.37 -35.19 -8.37
C THR A 421 55.93 -35.16 -9.77
N THR A 422 56.61 -34.06 -10.12
CA THR A 422 57.48 -34.02 -11.29
C THR A 422 58.36 -35.26 -11.20
N PRO A 423 58.42 -36.14 -12.22
CA PRO A 423 59.39 -37.23 -12.18
C PRO A 423 60.77 -36.59 -12.17
N VAL A 424 61.39 -36.59 -10.99
CA VAL A 424 62.80 -36.26 -10.81
C VAL A 424 63.59 -37.29 -11.61
N GLY A 425 64.37 -36.82 -12.59
CA GLY A 425 65.41 -37.63 -13.22
C GLY A 425 66.39 -38.14 -12.14
N ALA A 426 67.04 -39.27 -12.43
CA ALA A 426 67.81 -40.08 -11.47
C ALA A 426 68.91 -39.32 -10.67
N ASP A 427 69.23 -38.09 -11.04
CA ASP A 427 70.39 -37.35 -10.52
C ASP A 427 70.00 -36.08 -9.73
N ALA A 428 68.71 -35.82 -9.48
CA ALA A 428 68.26 -34.67 -8.68
C ALA A 428 67.45 -35.11 -7.44
N PRO A 429 67.75 -34.61 -6.23
CA PRO A 429 66.99 -34.96 -5.04
C PRO A 429 65.54 -34.47 -5.15
N ALA A 430 64.60 -35.38 -4.91
CA ALA A 430 63.19 -35.06 -4.72
C ALA A 430 63.04 -34.17 -3.48
N SER A 431 62.67 -32.89 -3.64
CA SER A 431 62.21 -32.12 -2.49
C SER A 431 60.72 -32.35 -2.29
N THR A 432 60.39 -33.29 -1.41
CA THR A 432 59.02 -33.47 -0.91
C THR A 432 58.90 -32.82 0.48
N SER A 433 58.03 -31.81 0.55
CA SER A 433 57.15 -31.49 1.69
C SER A 433 57.73 -31.20 3.09
N ASP A 434 57.85 -29.92 3.44
CA ASP A 434 57.35 -29.37 4.72
C ASP A 434 55.92 -28.87 4.43
N LYS A 435 54.79 -29.38 4.96
CA LYS A 435 54.46 -29.92 6.29
C LYS A 435 54.78 -28.99 7.46
N GLY A 436 54.18 -27.80 7.41
CA GLY A 436 53.45 -27.19 8.53
C GLY A 436 54.22 -26.88 9.83
N LEU A 437 54.48 -25.60 10.07
CA LEU A 437 54.62 -25.06 11.42
C LEU A 437 53.41 -24.19 11.76
N LEU A 438 52.36 -24.86 12.25
CA LEU A 438 51.41 -24.27 13.20
C LEU A 438 52.20 -23.98 14.49
N ARG A 439 52.28 -22.70 14.90
CA ARG A 439 52.41 -22.35 16.32
C ARG A 439 51.00 -22.14 16.87
N THR A 440 50.41 -23.19 17.40
CA THR A 440 49.36 -23.08 18.42
C THR A 440 49.86 -23.81 19.66
N SER A 441 50.01 -23.07 20.75
CA SER A 441 50.16 -23.61 22.09
C SER A 441 48.85 -24.31 22.49
N ALA A 442 48.95 -25.53 23.00
CA ALA A 442 47.86 -26.22 23.69
C ALA A 442 47.85 -25.84 25.18
N PRO A 443 46.70 -25.96 25.85
CA PRO A 443 46.73 -26.80 27.04
C PRO A 443 45.64 -27.88 27.07
N ALA A 444 46.14 -29.08 27.33
CA ALA A 444 45.62 -30.28 28.00
C ALA A 444 44.12 -30.44 28.30
N ALA A 445 43.64 -31.65 28.03
CA ALA A 445 42.67 -32.34 28.88
C ALA A 445 43.33 -33.61 29.45
N PRO A 446 43.06 -33.98 30.71
CA PRO A 446 43.11 -35.37 31.13
C PRO A 446 41.73 -35.86 31.62
N GLY A 447 41.38 -37.08 31.23
CA GLY A 447 40.10 -37.69 31.54
C GLY A 447 40.01 -38.46 32.86
N ALA A 448 38.81 -38.99 33.08
CA ALA A 448 38.40 -40.14 33.91
C ALA A 448 38.21 -39.98 35.45
N ARG A 449 36.91 -39.91 35.80
CA ARG A 449 36.12 -40.61 36.85
C ARG A 449 36.27 -40.31 38.36
N SER A 450 35.11 -39.89 38.89
CA SER A 450 34.41 -40.21 40.16
C SER A 450 35.08 -39.93 41.50
N VAL A 451 34.41 -39.16 42.38
CA VAL A 451 33.53 -39.64 43.48
C VAL A 451 33.17 -38.43 44.37
N ASP A 452 31.91 -38.43 44.82
CA ASP A 452 31.31 -37.79 46.00
C ASP A 452 30.96 -36.28 46.09
N ARG A 453 29.66 -36.10 46.38
CA ARG A 453 28.99 -35.23 47.40
C ARG A 453 29.54 -33.81 47.59
N SER A 454 28.76 -32.74 47.61
CA SER A 454 27.37 -32.57 48.06
C SER A 454 26.90 -31.13 47.76
N VAL A 455 25.61 -31.02 47.44
CA VAL A 455 24.61 -29.92 47.59
C VAL A 455 24.90 -29.03 48.85
N PRO A 456 24.46 -27.75 49.07
CA PRO A 456 23.28 -27.05 48.49
C PRO A 456 23.33 -25.52 48.19
N LEU A 457 22.21 -25.09 47.57
CA LEU A 457 21.34 -23.91 47.83
C LEU A 457 21.76 -22.49 47.41
N GLY A 458 20.81 -21.87 46.71
CA GLY A 458 20.70 -20.46 46.33
C GLY A 458 19.57 -20.30 45.33
#